data_AF-K1LA74-F1
#
_entry.id   AF-K1LA74-F1
#
_cell.length_a   1.000
_cell.length_b   1.000
_cell.length_c   1.000
_cell.angle_alpha   90.00
_cell.angle_beta   90.00
_cell.angle_gamma   90.00
#
_symmetry.space_group_name_H-M   'P 1'
#
loop_
_entity.id
_entity.type
_entity.pdbx_description
1 polymer ?
#
loop_
_entity_poly.entity_id
_entity_poly.type
_entity_poly.pdbx_seq_one_letter_code
_entity_poly.pdbx_strand_id
1 'polypeptide(L)'
;MRKLGYIFLVVVFSIVLSAIIKNYLEKDNVAHLSFVLKEHDFDTLRVREDAEFHFIYENIGKKDLIIERITTSCGCTIPYWSNMALPPLNKDSIKVTYDIENKGYFIKEIMVYSNSETSPDRLVVKGYVPFD
;
A
#
# COMPACT_ATOMS: atom_id res chain seq x y z
N MET A 1 7.31 -37.39 44.63
CA MET A 1 6.24 -36.43 44.27
C MET A 1 6.76 -35.01 43.99
N ARG A 2 7.60 -34.40 44.83
CA ARG A 2 8.15 -33.03 44.61
C ARG A 2 8.94 -32.82 43.31
N LYS A 3 9.80 -33.78 42.93
CA LYS A 3 10.59 -33.70 41.68
C LYS A 3 9.71 -33.78 40.41
N LEU A 4 8.60 -34.50 40.48
CA LEU A 4 7.67 -34.66 39.35
C LEU A 4 6.91 -33.36 39.08
N GLY A 5 6.49 -32.65 40.14
CA GLY A 5 5.87 -31.34 40.03
C GLY A 5 6.82 -30.27 39.48
N TYR A 6 8.10 -30.34 39.83
CA TYR A 6 9.11 -29.42 39.28
C TYR A 6 9.35 -29.63 37.79
N ILE A 7 9.46 -30.89 37.35
CA ILE A 7 9.59 -31.24 35.91
C ILE A 7 8.37 -30.73 35.15
N PHE A 8 7.16 -30.94 35.68
CA PHE A 8 5.93 -30.44 35.06
C PHE A 8 5.93 -28.91 34.94
N LEU A 9 6.36 -28.19 35.98
CA LEU A 9 6.42 -26.73 35.97
C LEU A 9 7.44 -26.19 34.94
N VAL A 10 8.62 -26.80 34.83
CA VAL A 10 9.63 -26.42 33.83
C VAL A 10 9.14 -26.69 32.40
N VAL A 11 8.44 -27.80 32.19
CA VAL A 11 7.84 -28.11 30.87
C VAL A 11 6.77 -27.07 30.52
N VAL A 12 5.85 -26.75 31.44
CA VAL A 12 4.82 -25.72 31.21
C VAL A 12 5.45 -24.36 30.92
N PHE A 13 6.47 -23.97 31.68
CA PHE A 13 7.18 -22.71 31.45
C PHE A 13 7.87 -22.65 30.08
N SER A 14 8.49 -23.76 29.67
CA SER A 14 9.15 -23.86 28.36
C SER A 14 8.15 -23.75 27.21
N ILE A 15 6.96 -24.35 27.34
CA ILE A 15 5.88 -24.25 26.35
C ILE A 15 5.40 -22.79 26.24
N VAL A 16 5.13 -22.13 27.37
CA VAL A 16 4.71 -20.72 27.40
C VAL A 16 5.77 -19.81 26.78
N LEU A 17 7.05 -20.00 27.13
CA LEU A 17 8.16 -19.25 26.54
C LEU A 17 8.24 -19.45 25.02
N SER A 18 8.09 -20.69 24.54
CA SER A 18 8.10 -21.00 23.11
C SER A 18 6.96 -20.33 22.35
N ALA A 19 5.77 -20.24 22.95
CA ALA A 19 4.60 -19.59 22.36
C ALA A 19 4.81 -18.06 22.25
N ILE A 20 5.39 -17.45 23.29
CA ILE A 20 5.71 -16.02 23.30
C ILE A 20 6.74 -15.70 22.19
N ILE A 21 7.79 -16.52 22.07
CA ILE A 21 8.83 -16.33 21.03
C ILE A 21 8.24 -16.45 19.63
N LYS A 22 7.40 -17.48 19.37
CA LYS A 22 6.76 -17.65 18.05
C LYS A 22 5.91 -16.44 17.65
N ASN A 23 5.12 -15.91 18.58
CA ASN A 23 4.27 -14.75 18.32
C ASN A 23 5.11 -13.51 17.97
N TYR A 24 6.23 -13.29 18.67
CA TYR A 24 7.15 -12.19 18.36
C TYR A 24 7.80 -12.34 16.97
N LEU A 25 8.14 -13.57 16.56
CA LEU A 25 8.73 -13.84 15.24
C LEU A 25 7.73 -13.69 14.08
N GLU A 26 6.45 -14.00 14.30
CA GLU A 26 5.40 -13.82 13.26
C GLU A 26 5.00 -12.37 13.06
N LYS A 27 5.11 -11.54 14.10
CA LYS A 27 4.76 -10.11 14.04
C LYS A 27 5.54 -9.34 12.96
N ASP A 28 6.79 -9.69 12.73
CA ASP A 28 7.62 -9.02 11.72
C ASP A 28 7.49 -9.64 10.31
N ASN A 29 6.58 -10.59 10.12
CA ASN A 29 6.42 -11.33 8.88
C ASN A 29 5.15 -10.90 8.12
N VAL A 30 5.12 -9.62 7.74
CA VAL A 30 4.00 -8.97 7.04
C VAL A 30 4.46 -8.34 5.71
N ALA A 31 3.51 -8.04 4.83
CA ALA A 31 3.76 -7.22 3.66
C ALA A 31 3.82 -5.75 4.07
N HIS A 32 4.63 -4.95 3.37
CA HIS A 32 4.72 -3.52 3.62
C HIS A 32 4.87 -2.75 2.31
N LEU A 33 3.84 -1.98 1.98
CA LEU A 33 3.79 -1.12 0.80
C LEU A 33 4.42 0.23 1.10
N SER A 34 5.39 0.64 0.28
CA SER A 34 6.02 1.97 0.38
C SER A 34 6.06 2.64 -0.98
N PHE A 35 5.58 3.88 -1.05
CA PHE A 35 5.62 4.69 -2.27
C PHE A 35 6.82 5.62 -2.29
N VAL A 36 7.44 5.79 -3.46
CA VAL A 36 8.52 6.77 -3.67
C VAL A 36 7.96 8.20 -3.55
N LEU A 37 6.77 8.43 -4.09
CA LEU A 37 6.03 9.67 -4.03
C LEU A 37 4.56 9.36 -3.79
N LYS A 38 3.88 10.20 -3.00
CA LYS A 38 2.44 10.08 -2.75
C LYS A 38 1.63 11.21 -3.38
N GLU A 39 2.28 12.22 -3.93
CA GLU A 39 1.61 13.35 -4.58
C GLU A 39 2.29 13.69 -5.91
N HIS A 40 1.49 14.05 -6.90
CA HIS A 40 1.93 14.59 -8.18
C HIS A 40 1.12 15.83 -8.55
N ASP A 41 1.78 16.87 -9.04
CA ASP A 41 1.16 18.07 -9.61
C ASP A 41 1.43 18.07 -11.11
N PHE A 42 0.36 18.13 -11.90
CA PHE A 42 0.42 18.27 -13.35
C PHE A 42 0.60 19.73 -13.79
N ASP A 43 0.73 20.67 -12.85
CA ASP A 43 0.80 22.11 -13.07
C ASP A 43 -0.43 22.60 -13.86
N THR A 44 -0.24 22.94 -15.14
CA THR A 44 -1.31 23.43 -16.02
C THR A 44 -1.52 22.43 -17.15
N LEU A 45 -2.77 21.96 -17.28
CA LEU A 45 -3.20 21.03 -18.31
C LEU A 45 -4.23 21.67 -19.24
N ARG A 46 -4.34 21.15 -20.46
CA ARG A 46 -5.41 21.51 -21.41
C ARG A 46 -6.50 20.44 -21.44
N VAL A 47 -7.72 20.86 -21.75
CA VAL A 47 -8.85 19.93 -21.95
C VAL A 47 -8.50 18.94 -23.06
N ARG A 48 -8.75 17.65 -22.82
CA ARG A 48 -8.41 16.51 -23.72
C ARG A 48 -6.91 16.29 -23.96
N GLU A 49 -6.05 16.76 -23.07
CA GLU A 49 -4.63 16.39 -23.05
C GLU A 49 -4.43 15.07 -22.29
N ASP A 50 -3.41 14.30 -22.66
CA ASP A 50 -3.06 13.06 -21.98
C ASP A 50 -2.36 13.38 -20.65
N ALA A 51 -3.08 13.33 -19.53
CA ALA A 51 -2.52 13.46 -18.19
C ALA A 51 -2.33 12.08 -17.56
N GLU A 52 -1.09 11.59 -17.57
CA GLU A 52 -0.70 10.29 -17.00
C GLU A 52 0.46 10.43 -16.01
N PHE A 53 0.39 9.73 -14.88
CA PHE A 53 1.48 9.64 -13.92
C PHE A 53 1.62 8.22 -13.35
N HIS A 54 2.85 7.81 -13.03
CA HIS A 54 3.16 6.49 -12.46
C HIS A 54 3.65 6.64 -11.02
N PHE A 55 2.82 6.22 -10.07
CA PHE A 55 3.21 6.11 -8.68
C PHE A 55 4.03 4.84 -8.47
N ILE A 56 5.34 4.99 -8.36
CA ILE A 56 6.26 3.88 -8.10
C ILE A 56 6.17 3.47 -6.63
N TYR A 57 6.06 2.16 -6.38
CA TYR A 57 6.05 1.57 -5.06
C TYR A 57 6.99 0.37 -4.95
N GLU A 58 7.32 0.03 -3.70
CA GLU A 58 8.20 -1.06 -3.32
C GLU A 58 7.55 -1.89 -2.20
N ASN A 59 7.72 -3.21 -2.24
CA ASN A 59 7.42 -4.07 -1.11
C ASN A 59 8.64 -4.14 -0.18
N ILE A 60 8.66 -3.33 0.88
CA ILE A 60 9.74 -3.33 1.88
C ILE A 60 9.47 -4.30 3.04
N GLY A 61 8.45 -5.15 2.91
CA GLY A 61 8.08 -6.17 3.88
C GLY A 61 8.81 -7.50 3.68
N LYS A 62 8.34 -8.55 4.37
CA LYS A 62 8.90 -9.92 4.29
C LYS A 62 7.96 -10.94 3.65
N LYS A 63 6.70 -10.56 3.39
CA LYS A 63 5.73 -11.35 2.62
C LYS A 63 5.38 -10.66 1.31
N ASP A 64 4.84 -11.44 0.38
CA ASP A 64 4.33 -10.91 -0.88
C ASP A 64 3.22 -9.87 -0.63
N LEU A 65 3.34 -8.75 -1.33
CA LEU A 65 2.42 -7.63 -1.28
C LEU A 65 1.37 -7.78 -2.38
N ILE A 66 0.10 -7.61 -2.05
CA ILE A 66 -1.01 -7.68 -3.00
C ILE A 66 -1.83 -6.39 -2.86
N ILE A 67 -2.00 -5.69 -3.99
CA ILE A 67 -2.99 -4.62 -4.09
C ILE A 67 -4.35 -5.26 -4.35
N GLU A 68 -5.28 -5.11 -3.40
CA GLU A 68 -6.59 -5.75 -3.46
C GLU A 68 -7.57 -4.93 -4.29
N ARG A 69 -7.53 -3.60 -4.13
CA ARG A 69 -8.37 -2.66 -4.88
C ARG A 69 -7.81 -1.25 -4.81
N ILE A 70 -8.16 -0.45 -5.80
CA ILE A 70 -7.93 0.98 -5.82
C ILE A 70 -9.26 1.70 -6.02
N THR A 71 -9.52 2.74 -5.23
CA THR A 71 -10.71 3.59 -5.37
C THR A 71 -10.31 5.04 -5.59
N THR A 72 -11.01 5.73 -6.48
CA THR A 72 -10.75 7.14 -6.81
C THR A 72 -11.95 8.03 -6.44
N SER A 73 -11.70 9.32 -6.24
CA SER A 73 -12.75 10.27 -5.83
C SER A 73 -13.77 10.60 -6.94
N CYS A 74 -13.41 10.41 -8.22
CA CYS A 74 -14.28 10.55 -9.38
C CYS A 74 -13.93 9.51 -10.45
N GLY A 75 -14.88 9.18 -11.33
CA GLY A 75 -14.61 8.35 -12.52
C GLY A 75 -13.60 8.97 -13.50
N CYS A 76 -13.29 10.27 -13.35
CA CYS A 76 -12.30 10.99 -14.14
C CYS A 76 -10.84 10.67 -13.78
N THR A 77 -10.59 9.83 -12.78
CA THR A 77 -9.25 9.35 -12.43
C THR A 77 -9.24 7.82 -12.53
N ILE A 78 -8.48 7.30 -13.49
CA ILE A 78 -8.48 5.89 -13.87
C ILE A 78 -7.14 5.27 -13.47
N PRO A 79 -7.12 4.40 -12.45
CA PRO A 79 -5.92 3.68 -12.07
C PRO A 79 -5.76 2.39 -12.89
N TYR A 80 -4.51 2.04 -13.20
CA TYR A 80 -4.09 0.77 -13.76
C TYR A 80 -2.91 0.24 -12.96
N TRP A 81 -2.99 -1.02 -12.52
CA TRP A 81 -1.98 -1.66 -11.68
C TRP A 81 -1.96 -3.17 -11.96
N SER A 82 -0.89 -3.83 -11.51
CA SER A 82 -0.77 -5.28 -11.57
C SER A 82 -1.58 -5.96 -10.46
N ASN A 83 -2.40 -6.95 -10.79
CA ASN A 83 -3.08 -7.81 -9.82
C ASN A 83 -2.20 -8.97 -9.32
N MET A 84 -0.92 -9.00 -9.71
CA MET A 84 0.02 -10.02 -9.25
C MET A 84 0.59 -9.64 -7.89
N ALA A 85 0.94 -10.67 -7.11
CA ALA A 85 1.65 -10.47 -5.86
C ALA A 85 3.08 -9.96 -6.15
N LEU A 86 3.49 -8.90 -5.48
CA LEU A 86 4.83 -8.31 -5.58
C LEU A 86 5.73 -8.90 -4.48
N PRO A 87 6.80 -9.65 -4.82
CA PRO A 87 7.67 -10.25 -3.81
C PRO A 87 8.44 -9.19 -3.01
N PRO A 88 8.98 -9.54 -1.83
CA PRO A 88 9.83 -8.65 -1.03
C PRO A 88 10.97 -8.02 -1.84
N LEU A 89 11.27 -6.74 -1.55
CA LEU A 89 12.32 -5.91 -2.15
C LEU A 89 12.16 -5.60 -3.64
N ASN A 90 11.03 -5.99 -4.25
CA ASN A 90 10.72 -5.62 -5.62
C ASN A 90 9.88 -4.35 -5.71
N LYS A 91 9.92 -3.73 -6.89
CA LYS A 91 9.20 -2.50 -7.24
C LYS A 91 8.20 -2.75 -8.34
N ASP A 92 7.13 -1.97 -8.32
CA ASP A 92 6.14 -1.89 -9.38
C ASP A 92 5.50 -0.49 -9.37
N SER A 93 4.46 -0.26 -10.17
CA SER A 93 3.85 1.05 -10.36
C SER A 93 2.34 1.00 -10.49
N ILE A 94 1.69 2.06 -10.00
CA ILE A 94 0.28 2.34 -10.28
C ILE A 94 0.27 3.49 -11.29
N LYS A 95 -0.18 3.18 -12.50
CA LYS A 95 -0.42 4.18 -13.54
C LYS A 95 -1.76 4.83 -13.29
N VAL A 96 -1.79 6.16 -13.27
CA VAL A 96 -3.01 6.95 -13.08
C VAL A 96 -3.18 7.85 -14.28
N THR A 97 -4.31 7.72 -14.96
CA THR A 97 -4.74 8.61 -16.04
C THR A 97 -5.84 9.54 -15.52
N TYR A 98 -5.72 10.83 -15.80
CA TYR A 98 -6.74 11.83 -15.49
C TYR A 98 -7.45 12.28 -16.76
N ASP A 99 -8.76 12.05 -16.82
CA ASP A 99 -9.62 12.49 -17.92
C ASP A 99 -10.10 13.92 -17.65
N ILE A 100 -9.58 14.86 -18.44
CA ILE A 100 -9.71 16.30 -18.21
C ILE A 100 -11.00 16.83 -18.85
N GLU A 101 -12.11 16.65 -18.16
CA GLU A 101 -13.43 17.14 -18.62
C GLU A 101 -13.78 18.55 -18.11
N ASN A 102 -13.23 18.94 -16.96
CA ASN A 102 -13.65 20.15 -16.25
C ASN A 102 -12.52 21.18 -16.17
N LYS A 103 -12.88 22.46 -16.31
CA LYS A 103 -11.99 23.61 -16.11
C LYS A 103 -11.84 23.93 -14.61
N GLY A 104 -10.72 24.57 -14.25
CA GLY A 104 -10.39 25.00 -12.89
C GLY A 104 -9.33 24.12 -12.21
N TYR A 105 -9.09 24.42 -10.93
CA TYR A 105 -8.19 23.62 -10.09
C TYR A 105 -8.83 22.28 -9.75
N PHE A 106 -8.03 21.22 -9.76
CA PHE A 106 -8.45 19.90 -9.30
C PHE A 106 -7.45 19.32 -8.32
N ILE A 107 -7.99 18.56 -7.37
CA ILE A 107 -7.25 17.67 -6.47
C ILE A 107 -8.03 16.37 -6.44
N LYS A 108 -7.38 15.26 -6.79
CA LYS A 108 -7.98 13.92 -6.84
C LYS A 108 -7.22 12.99 -5.93
N GLU A 109 -7.97 12.24 -5.14
CA GLU A 109 -7.42 11.27 -4.21
C GLU A 109 -7.61 9.87 -4.77
N ILE A 110 -6.57 9.06 -4.61
CA ILE A 110 -6.54 7.65 -4.97
C ILE A 110 -6.23 6.87 -3.69
N MET A 111 -7.14 6.00 -3.27
CA MET A 111 -6.96 5.14 -2.10
C MET A 111 -6.58 3.74 -2.55
N VAL A 112 -5.42 3.27 -2.10
CA VAL A 112 -4.84 1.98 -2.44
C VAL A 112 -5.01 1.04 -1.25
N TYR A 113 -5.82 0.01 -1.42
CA TYR A 113 -6.04 -1.03 -0.42
C TYR A 113 -5.17 -2.23 -0.75
N SER A 114 -4.42 -2.69 0.24
CA SER A 114 -3.54 -3.85 0.14
C SER A 114 -3.54 -4.68 1.41
N ASN A 115 -2.84 -5.81 1.39
CA ASN A 115 -2.51 -6.60 2.58
C ASN A 115 -1.33 -6.02 3.40
N SER A 116 -0.89 -4.79 3.11
CA SER A 116 0.10 -4.06 3.93
C SER A 116 -0.50 -3.66 5.28
N GLU A 117 0.32 -3.64 6.34
CA GLU A 117 -0.09 -3.13 7.66
C GLU A 117 -0.52 -1.65 7.63
N THR A 118 0.00 -0.87 6.68
CA THR A 118 -0.31 0.56 6.50
C THR A 118 -1.56 0.82 5.67
N SER A 119 -2.23 -0.23 5.20
CA SER A 119 -3.39 -0.13 4.32
C SER A 119 -4.58 0.58 5.01
N PRO A 120 -5.28 1.51 4.34
CA PRO A 120 -5.05 1.96 2.97
C PRO A 120 -4.01 3.09 2.86
N ASP A 121 -3.30 3.11 1.73
CA ASP A 121 -2.41 4.21 1.36
C ASP A 121 -3.15 5.27 0.51
N ARG A 122 -2.91 6.55 0.80
CA ARG A 122 -3.50 7.69 0.07
C ARG A 122 -2.48 8.30 -0.88
N LEU A 123 -2.87 8.44 -2.15
CA LEU A 123 -2.14 9.15 -3.19
C LEU A 123 -2.96 10.35 -3.69
N VAL A 124 -2.29 11.37 -4.21
CA VAL A 124 -2.91 12.61 -4.70
C VAL A 124 -2.37 12.98 -6.06
N VAL A 125 -3.26 13.31 -6.99
CA VAL A 125 -2.90 14.07 -8.20
C VAL A 125 -3.62 15.42 -8.18
N LYS A 126 -2.96 16.49 -8.62
CA LYS A 126 -3.52 17.84 -8.66
C LYS A 126 -3.05 18.60 -9.90
N GLY A 127 -3.67 19.74 -10.14
CA GLY A 127 -3.30 20.65 -11.23
C GLY A 127 -4.38 21.70 -11.49
N TYR A 128 -4.24 22.39 -12.61
CA TYR A 128 -5.12 23.45 -13.06
C TYR A 128 -5.44 23.33 -14.54
N VAL A 129 -6.70 23.55 -14.90
CA VAL A 129 -7.17 23.61 -16.28
C VAL A 129 -7.71 25.01 -16.57
N PRO A 130 -7.11 25.80 -17.47
CA PRO A 130 -7.53 27.18 -17.71
C PRO A 130 -8.97 27.34 -18.24
N PHE A 131 -9.58 28.48 -17.90
CA PHE A 131 -10.86 28.91 -18.46
C PHE A 131 -10.63 29.72 -19.75
N ASP A 132 -10.14 29.07 -20.80
CA ASP A 132 -10.05 29.69 -22.13
C ASP A 132 -11.41 30.24 -22.59
#